data_AF-A0A7C1Q0N6-F1
#
_entry.id   AF-A0A7C1Q0N6-F1
#
_cell.length_a   1.000
_cell.length_b   1.000
_cell.length_c   1.000
_cell.angle_alpha   90.00
_cell.angle_beta   90.00
_cell.angle_gamma   90.00
#
_symmetry.space_group_name_H-M   'P 1'
#
loop_
_entity.id
_entity.type
_entity.pdbx_description
1 polymer ?
#
loop_
_entity_poly.entity_id
_entity_poly.type
_entity_poly.pdbx_seq_one_letter_code
_entity_poly.pdbx_strand_id
1 'polypeptide(L)'
;MISRNESSDVRNFWAHSYEVAMIAGLLCEKIPVTSSGVCFLAGLLHDIGRVVFYSLYREDYKTIMFTEELRVGELARFGMDHADAGSVFLEQVLIPEEIVIAVRHHHDLRGVEKHKGIVTTVCLAESLSARILERQGNDGVWNDDIERLAYETGLSSKDFEDITRVVNEEGSSIAEFFDL
;
A
#
# COMPACT_ATOMS: atom_id res chain seq x y z
N MET A 1 3.07 16.63 -21.51
CA MET A 1 1.75 16.03 -21.83
C MET A 1 1.84 14.56 -21.47
N ILE A 2 1.01 14.07 -20.55
CA ILE A 2 1.03 12.67 -20.10
C ILE A 2 0.52 11.79 -21.24
N SER A 3 1.21 10.70 -21.57
CA SER A 3 0.73 9.78 -22.61
C SER A 3 -0.53 9.03 -22.15
N ARG A 4 -1.32 8.47 -23.08
CA ARG A 4 -2.52 7.68 -22.71
C ARG A 4 -2.19 6.52 -21.77
N ASN A 5 -1.06 5.85 -21.98
CA ASN A 5 -0.60 4.76 -21.12
C ASN A 5 -0.22 5.30 -19.74
N GLU A 6 0.59 6.38 -19.69
CA GLU A 6 0.98 7.01 -18.41
C GLU A 6 -0.24 7.52 -17.62
N SER A 7 -1.33 7.90 -18.29
CA SER A 7 -2.57 8.28 -17.58
C SER A 7 -3.27 7.09 -16.94
N SER A 8 -3.26 5.92 -17.60
CA SER A 8 -3.84 4.68 -17.09
C SER A 8 -3.04 4.14 -15.91
N ASP A 9 -1.73 4.23 -16.02
CA ASP A 9 -0.75 3.88 -15.01
C ASP A 9 -0.99 4.66 -13.70
N VAL A 10 -1.18 5.97 -13.79
CA VAL A 10 -1.49 6.82 -12.62
C VAL A 10 -2.86 6.48 -12.02
N ARG A 11 -3.86 6.18 -12.84
CA ARG A 11 -5.18 5.74 -12.35
C ARG A 11 -5.08 4.42 -11.58
N ASN A 12 -4.36 3.44 -12.14
CA ASN A 12 -4.15 2.15 -11.50
C ASN A 12 -3.43 2.28 -10.15
N PHE A 13 -2.41 3.15 -10.08
CA PHE A 13 -1.71 3.46 -8.83
C PHE A 13 -2.66 3.98 -7.74
N TRP A 14 -3.49 4.99 -8.06
CA TRP A 14 -4.39 5.57 -7.06
C TRP A 14 -5.55 4.63 -6.71
N ALA A 15 -6.03 3.83 -7.67
CA ALA A 15 -7.02 2.78 -7.41
C ALA A 15 -6.48 1.74 -6.42
N HIS A 16 -5.23 1.28 -6.61
CA HIS A 16 -4.56 0.39 -5.66
C HIS A 16 -4.39 1.04 -4.29
N SER A 17 -3.88 2.29 -4.24
CA SER A 17 -3.71 3.02 -2.98
C SER A 17 -5.02 3.16 -2.20
N TYR A 18 -6.13 3.44 -2.88
CA TYR A 18 -7.44 3.56 -2.26
C TYR A 18 -7.98 2.20 -1.78
N GLU A 19 -7.76 1.13 -2.56
CA GLU A 19 -8.13 -0.23 -2.18
C GLU A 19 -7.39 -0.67 -0.90
N VAL A 20 -6.07 -0.45 -0.85
CA VAL A 20 -5.26 -0.72 0.35
C VAL A 20 -5.73 0.13 1.54
N ALA A 21 -6.07 1.41 1.31
CA ALA A 21 -6.64 2.27 2.35
C ALA A 21 -7.95 1.71 2.94
N MET A 22 -8.86 1.27 2.07
CA MET A 22 -10.14 0.69 2.48
C MET A 22 -9.92 -0.60 3.29
N ILE A 23 -9.07 -1.51 2.79
CA ILE A 23 -8.76 -2.76 3.49
C ILE A 23 -8.08 -2.46 4.84
N ALA A 24 -7.13 -1.55 4.89
CA ALA A 24 -6.45 -1.15 6.13
C ALA A 24 -7.44 -0.60 7.15
N GLY A 25 -8.40 0.24 6.72
CA GLY A 25 -9.48 0.74 7.57
C GLY A 25 -10.34 -0.38 8.17
N LEU A 26 -10.78 -1.33 7.33
CA LEU A 26 -11.59 -2.48 7.74
C LEU A 26 -10.83 -3.42 8.69
N LEU A 27 -9.56 -3.69 8.39
CA LEU A 27 -8.69 -4.50 9.25
C LEU A 27 -8.49 -3.83 10.61
N CYS A 28 -8.37 -2.50 10.66
CA CYS A 28 -8.19 -1.73 11.90
C CYS A 28 -9.41 -1.84 12.84
N GLU A 29 -10.62 -2.09 12.32
CA GLU A 29 -11.79 -2.37 13.15
C GLU A 29 -11.70 -3.73 13.86
N LYS A 30 -10.91 -4.66 13.30
CA LYS A 30 -10.68 -6.00 13.84
C LYS A 30 -9.40 -6.09 14.68
N ILE A 31 -8.38 -5.33 14.29
CA ILE A 31 -7.09 -5.20 14.96
C ILE A 31 -7.03 -3.79 15.57
N PRO A 32 -7.51 -3.57 16.81
CA PRO A 32 -7.71 -2.24 17.38
C PRO A 32 -6.38 -1.61 17.82
N VAL A 33 -5.58 -1.19 16.84
CA VAL A 33 -4.22 -0.63 17.01
C VAL A 33 -4.23 0.89 17.05
N THR A 34 -5.18 1.51 16.33
CA THR A 34 -5.47 2.95 16.31
C THR A 34 -6.88 3.15 15.71
N SER A 35 -7.25 4.37 15.33
CA SER A 35 -8.53 4.60 14.63
C SER A 35 -8.51 4.09 13.19
N SER A 36 -9.65 3.61 12.69
CA SER A 36 -9.80 3.16 11.30
C SER A 36 -9.43 4.24 10.29
N GLY A 37 -9.72 5.51 10.57
CA GLY A 37 -9.31 6.64 9.73
C GLY A 37 -7.79 6.83 9.62
N VAL A 38 -7.04 6.55 10.69
CA VAL A 38 -5.57 6.60 10.66
C VAL A 38 -5.00 5.43 9.86
N CYS A 39 -5.54 4.22 10.07
CA CYS A 39 -5.17 3.04 9.26
C CYS A 39 -5.50 3.26 7.77
N PHE A 40 -6.65 3.86 7.46
CA PHE A 40 -7.03 4.23 6.09
C PHE A 40 -6.02 5.21 5.48
N LEU A 41 -5.67 6.28 6.20
CA LEU A 41 -4.70 7.25 5.71
C LEU A 41 -3.32 6.63 5.50
N ALA A 42 -2.88 5.73 6.39
CA ALA A 42 -1.63 5.01 6.21
C ALA A 42 -1.66 4.09 4.99
N GLY A 43 -2.74 3.35 4.76
CA GLY A 43 -2.93 2.54 3.56
C GLY A 43 -2.98 3.39 2.29
N LEU A 44 -3.61 4.57 2.32
CA LEU A 44 -3.65 5.48 1.16
C LEU A 44 -2.27 6.02 0.79
N LEU A 45 -1.40 6.21 1.79
CA LEU A 45 -0.09 6.82 1.63
C LEU A 45 1.05 5.82 1.55
N HIS A 46 0.81 4.51 1.72
CA HIS A 46 1.85 3.48 1.82
C HIS A 46 2.85 3.57 0.66
N ASP A 47 2.33 3.89 -0.52
CA ASP A 47 3.04 3.85 -1.78
C ASP A 47 3.41 5.25 -2.32
N ILE A 48 3.26 6.30 -1.49
CA ILE A 48 3.44 7.70 -1.91
C ILE A 48 4.86 8.00 -2.43
N GLY A 49 5.86 7.20 -2.04
CA GLY A 49 7.21 7.32 -2.57
C GLY A 49 7.30 7.10 -4.07
N ARG A 50 6.38 6.34 -4.67
CA ARG A 50 6.29 6.19 -6.12
C ARG A 50 5.93 7.51 -6.80
N VAL A 51 5.07 8.32 -6.18
CA VAL A 51 4.75 9.68 -6.64
C VAL A 51 5.95 10.61 -6.47
N VAL A 52 6.72 10.46 -5.38
CA VAL A 52 7.95 11.23 -5.15
C VAL A 52 8.96 10.95 -6.27
N PHE A 53 9.25 9.68 -6.56
CA PHE A 53 10.17 9.33 -7.65
C PHE A 53 9.65 9.76 -9.01
N TYR A 54 8.36 9.58 -9.30
CA TYR A 54 7.77 10.04 -10.56
C TYR A 54 7.85 11.56 -10.74
N SER A 55 7.73 12.32 -9.65
CA SER A 55 7.79 13.78 -9.68
C SER A 55 9.21 14.30 -9.88
N LEU A 56 10.21 13.63 -9.30
CA LEU A 56 11.62 14.05 -9.36
C LEU A 56 12.37 13.48 -10.56
N TYR A 57 12.07 12.24 -10.95
CA TYR A 57 12.83 11.44 -11.92
C TYR A 57 11.92 10.77 -12.96
N ARG A 58 10.90 11.49 -13.45
CA ARG A 58 9.84 10.98 -14.34
C ARG A 58 10.34 10.03 -15.44
N GLU A 59 11.35 10.44 -16.20
CA GLU A 59 11.81 9.70 -17.38
C GLU A 59 12.49 8.38 -17.00
N ASP A 60 13.23 8.35 -15.89
CA ASP A 60 13.87 7.13 -15.39
C ASP A 60 12.85 6.23 -14.71
N TYR A 61 11.93 6.82 -13.93
CA TYR A 61 11.00 6.10 -13.08
C TYR A 61 9.87 5.41 -13.86
N LYS A 62 9.34 6.05 -14.91
CA LYS A 62 8.28 5.44 -15.74
C LYS A 62 8.67 4.10 -16.36
N THR A 63 9.98 3.82 -16.48
CA THR A 63 10.48 2.55 -17.05
C THR A 63 10.44 1.39 -16.06
N ILE A 64 10.30 1.67 -14.76
CA ILE A 64 10.31 0.66 -13.69
C ILE A 64 9.04 0.62 -12.85
N MET A 65 8.25 1.68 -12.85
CA MET A 65 7.09 1.88 -11.97
C MET A 65 6.06 0.73 -11.99
N PHE A 66 5.99 -0.04 -13.08
CA PHE A 66 5.02 -1.13 -13.28
C PHE A 66 5.69 -2.49 -13.53
N THR A 67 6.92 -2.67 -13.05
CA THR A 67 7.65 -3.93 -13.16
C THR A 67 7.54 -4.74 -11.89
N GLU A 68 7.54 -6.07 -12.00
CA GLU A 68 7.60 -7.02 -10.87
C GLU A 68 8.86 -6.83 -10.00
N GLU A 69 9.91 -6.22 -10.54
CA GLU A 69 11.17 -5.94 -9.83
C GLU A 69 11.25 -4.48 -9.36
N LEU A 70 10.12 -3.80 -9.11
CA LEU A 70 10.03 -2.38 -8.79
C LEU A 70 11.08 -1.95 -7.75
N ARG A 71 11.05 -2.57 -6.56
CA ARG A 71 11.95 -2.22 -5.44
C ARG A 71 13.43 -2.45 -5.78
N VAL A 72 13.74 -3.53 -6.51
CA VAL A 72 15.12 -3.80 -6.98
C VAL A 72 15.57 -2.71 -7.96
N GLY A 73 14.69 -2.32 -8.89
CA GLY A 73 14.93 -1.26 -9.85
C GLY A 73 15.12 0.12 -9.20
N GLU A 74 14.37 0.40 -8.14
CA GLU A 74 14.46 1.61 -7.33
C GLU A 74 15.77 1.67 -6.56
N LEU A 75 16.10 0.62 -5.81
CA LEU A 75 17.36 0.52 -5.08
C LEU A 75 18.56 0.69 -6.00
N ALA A 76 18.54 0.04 -7.18
CA ALA A 76 19.62 0.13 -8.15
C ALA A 76 19.80 1.55 -8.75
N ARG A 77 18.72 2.32 -8.89
CA ARG A 77 18.75 3.66 -9.51
C ARG A 77 18.91 4.81 -8.51
N PHE A 78 18.26 4.71 -7.36
CA PHE A 78 18.14 5.81 -6.39
C PHE A 78 18.78 5.50 -5.04
N GLY A 79 19.20 4.26 -4.80
CA GLY A 79 19.81 3.84 -3.53
C GLY A 79 18.82 3.67 -2.38
N MET A 80 17.52 3.78 -2.65
CA MET A 80 16.40 3.56 -1.72
C MET A 80 15.16 3.13 -2.49
N ASP A 81 14.22 2.47 -1.84
CA ASP A 81 12.92 2.09 -2.45
C ASP A 81 11.82 3.12 -2.15
N HIS A 82 10.62 2.91 -2.68
CA HIS A 82 9.50 3.83 -2.48
C HIS A 82 9.03 3.91 -1.02
N ALA A 83 9.18 2.86 -0.22
CA ALA A 83 8.85 2.90 1.20
C ALA A 83 9.77 3.89 1.95
N ASP A 84 11.07 3.86 1.63
CA ASP A 84 12.04 4.84 2.14
C ASP A 84 11.75 6.26 1.64
N ALA A 85 11.55 6.44 0.33
CA ALA A 85 11.28 7.76 -0.24
C ALA A 85 9.97 8.37 0.28
N GLY A 86 8.94 7.55 0.41
CA GLY A 86 7.63 7.94 0.94
C GLY A 86 7.73 8.35 2.41
N SER A 87 8.41 7.55 3.24
CA SER A 87 8.59 7.88 4.66
C SER A 87 9.37 9.18 4.86
N VAL A 88 10.46 9.41 4.11
CA VAL A 88 11.22 10.69 4.16
C VAL A 88 10.33 11.87 3.76
N PHE A 89 9.51 11.73 2.71
CA PHE A 89 8.58 12.77 2.30
C PHE A 89 7.56 13.08 3.40
N LEU A 90 6.95 12.06 4.00
CA LEU A 90 5.94 12.21 5.05
C LEU A 90 6.50 12.83 6.34
N GLU A 91 7.74 12.51 6.70
CA GLU A 91 8.46 13.16 7.80
C GLU A 91 8.61 14.68 7.54
N GLN A 92 8.98 15.08 6.32
CA GLN A 92 9.16 16.48 5.95
C GLN A 92 7.86 17.29 5.98
N VAL A 93 6.73 16.66 5.66
CA VAL A 93 5.41 17.31 5.71
C VAL A 93 4.70 17.13 7.06
N LEU A 94 5.41 16.67 8.09
CA LEU A 94 4.94 16.56 9.48
C LEU A 94 3.71 15.65 9.66
N ILE A 95 3.64 14.57 8.88
CA ILE A 95 2.63 13.52 9.07
C ILE A 95 2.93 12.75 10.36
N PRO A 96 1.90 12.29 11.11
CA PRO A 96 2.09 11.54 12.35
C PRO A 96 3.06 10.36 12.19
N GLU A 97 3.92 10.17 13.18
CA GLU A 97 5.00 9.17 13.18
C GLU A 97 4.48 7.73 12.96
N GLU A 98 3.29 7.40 13.46
CA GLU A 98 2.69 6.08 13.26
C GLU A 98 2.41 5.77 11.79
N ILE A 99 2.05 6.78 10.99
CA ILE A 99 1.83 6.66 9.55
C ILE A 99 3.17 6.59 8.82
N VAL A 100 4.14 7.44 9.21
CA VAL A 100 5.50 7.40 8.66
C VAL A 100 6.12 6.01 8.82
N ILE A 101 6.01 5.42 10.01
CA ILE A 101 6.56 4.10 10.31
C ILE A 101 5.80 3.00 9.56
N ALA A 102 4.48 3.11 9.42
CA ALA A 102 3.70 2.19 8.58
C ALA A 102 4.17 2.23 7.11
N VAL A 103 4.35 3.43 6.55
CA VAL A 103 4.87 3.63 5.19
C VAL A 103 6.30 3.13 5.04
N ARG A 104 7.17 3.30 6.04
CA ARG A 104 8.56 2.81 5.96
C ARG A 104 8.66 1.28 5.94
N HIS A 105 7.75 0.59 6.64
CA HIS A 105 7.91 -0.83 6.99
C HIS A 105 6.83 -1.75 6.43
N HIS A 106 5.94 -1.29 5.54
CA HIS A 106 4.86 -2.13 5.00
C HIS A 106 5.39 -3.38 4.25
N HIS A 107 6.54 -3.26 3.57
CA HIS A 107 7.22 -4.39 2.92
C HIS A 107 8.05 -5.29 3.86
N ASP A 108 8.46 -4.80 5.03
CA ASP A 108 9.38 -5.51 5.92
C ASP A 108 9.20 -5.11 7.39
N LEU A 109 8.59 -6.02 8.16
CA LEU A 109 8.30 -5.84 9.58
C LEU A 109 9.50 -6.16 10.49
N ARG A 110 10.65 -6.58 9.96
CA ARG A 110 11.81 -6.95 10.78
C ARG A 110 12.30 -5.77 11.61
N GLY A 111 12.39 -5.98 12.92
CA GLY A 111 12.86 -4.96 13.86
C GLY A 111 11.86 -3.84 14.17
N VAL A 112 10.61 -3.95 13.72
CA VAL A 112 9.56 -2.98 14.05
C VAL A 112 9.06 -3.22 15.47
N GLU A 113 9.44 -2.32 16.38
CA GLU A 113 8.99 -2.33 17.78
C GLU A 113 7.86 -1.33 18.03
N LYS A 114 8.02 -0.10 17.54
CA LYS A 114 7.07 1.01 17.73
C LYS A 114 6.02 0.99 16.63
N HIS A 115 4.76 1.24 16.98
CA HIS A 115 3.63 1.26 16.04
C HIS A 115 3.48 -0.03 15.21
N LYS A 116 4.00 -1.17 15.71
CA LYS A 116 3.94 -2.46 15.01
C LYS A 116 2.54 -2.83 14.55
N GLY A 117 1.51 -2.50 15.35
CA GLY A 117 0.12 -2.76 15.01
C GLY A 117 -0.32 -2.13 13.68
N ILE A 118 -0.11 -0.82 13.47
CA ILE A 118 -0.51 -0.18 12.21
C ILE A 118 0.38 -0.63 11.04
N VAL A 119 1.67 -0.91 11.28
CA VAL A 119 2.57 -1.47 10.26
C VAL A 119 2.05 -2.83 9.79
N THR A 120 1.69 -3.71 10.73
CA THR A 120 1.06 -5.01 10.43
C THR A 120 -0.25 -4.83 9.69
N THR A 121 -1.10 -3.89 10.10
CA THR A 121 -2.37 -3.62 9.40
C THR A 121 -2.16 -3.21 7.94
N VAL A 122 -1.21 -2.31 7.66
CA VAL A 122 -0.95 -1.84 6.29
C VAL A 122 -0.32 -2.94 5.44
N CYS A 123 0.65 -3.68 5.97
CA CYS A 123 1.24 -4.85 5.30
C CYS A 123 0.18 -5.89 4.93
N LEU A 124 -0.69 -6.25 5.88
CA LEU A 124 -1.79 -7.19 5.62
C LEU A 124 -2.78 -6.64 4.59
N ALA A 125 -3.03 -5.33 4.59
CA ALA A 125 -3.95 -4.72 3.64
C ALA A 125 -3.43 -4.78 2.20
N GLU A 126 -2.16 -4.47 2.00
CA GLU A 126 -1.47 -4.58 0.71
C GLU A 126 -1.44 -6.03 0.20
N SER A 127 -1.00 -6.97 1.05
CA SER A 127 -1.00 -8.39 0.70
C SER A 127 -2.39 -8.92 0.39
N LEU A 128 -3.42 -8.49 1.13
CA LEU A 128 -4.80 -8.92 0.88
C LEU A 128 -5.35 -8.30 -0.42
N SER A 129 -5.01 -7.05 -0.73
CA SER A 129 -5.32 -6.44 -2.03
C SER A 129 -4.76 -7.28 -3.17
N ALA A 130 -3.48 -7.66 -3.10
CA ALA A 130 -2.84 -8.51 -4.10
C ALA A 130 -3.51 -9.88 -4.27
N ARG A 131 -4.14 -10.41 -3.21
CA ARG A 131 -4.90 -11.66 -3.25
C ARG A 131 -6.30 -11.51 -3.85
N ILE A 132 -6.94 -10.35 -3.69
CA ILE A 132 -8.33 -10.13 -4.14
C ILE A 132 -8.36 -9.64 -5.59
N LEU A 133 -7.53 -8.66 -5.95
CA LEU A 133 -7.53 -8.01 -7.25
C LEU A 133 -6.12 -8.03 -7.86
N GLU A 134 -5.97 -8.74 -8.97
CA GLU A 134 -4.75 -8.67 -9.79
C GLU A 134 -4.67 -7.28 -10.45
N ARG A 135 -3.68 -6.47 -10.04
CA ARG A 135 -3.39 -5.15 -10.62
C ARG A 135 -1.93 -5.06 -11.03
N GLN A 136 -1.69 -4.42 -12.16
CA GLN A 136 -0.33 -4.15 -12.62
C GLN A 136 0.38 -3.17 -11.68
N GLY A 137 1.59 -3.52 -11.26
CA GLY A 137 2.41 -2.68 -10.38
C GLY A 137 1.94 -2.65 -8.92
N ASN A 138 1.18 -3.67 -8.50
CA ASN A 138 1.02 -4.06 -7.10
C ASN A 138 2.17 -5.02 -6.76
N ASP A 139 2.98 -4.69 -5.78
CA ASP A 139 4.12 -5.49 -5.31
C ASP A 139 3.87 -6.18 -3.96
N GLY A 140 2.62 -6.15 -3.48
CA GLY A 140 2.15 -6.95 -2.36
C GLY A 140 2.21 -8.45 -2.64
N VAL A 141 2.53 -9.22 -1.61
CA VAL A 141 2.62 -10.70 -1.69
C VAL A 141 1.78 -11.34 -0.60
N TRP A 142 0.95 -12.32 -0.96
CA TRP A 142 0.30 -13.22 -0.01
C TRP A 142 1.03 -14.58 0.04
N ASN A 143 1.76 -14.84 1.13
CA ASN A 143 2.50 -16.09 1.37
C ASN A 143 2.21 -16.65 2.77
N ASP A 144 2.78 -17.82 3.09
CA ASP A 144 2.57 -18.51 4.38
C ASP A 144 2.95 -17.65 5.60
N ASP A 145 3.95 -16.78 5.47
CA ASP A 145 4.39 -15.89 6.55
C ASP A 145 3.41 -14.74 6.79
N ILE A 146 2.89 -14.14 5.72
CA ILE A 146 1.82 -13.15 5.78
C ILE A 146 0.54 -13.76 6.34
N GLU A 147 0.16 -14.97 5.90
CA GLU A 147 -1.02 -15.65 6.40
C GLU A 147 -0.87 -15.98 7.90
N ARG A 148 0.30 -16.45 8.33
CA ARG A 148 0.61 -16.67 9.75
C ARG A 148 0.51 -15.37 10.54
N LEU A 149 1.13 -14.29 10.06
CA LEU A 149 1.07 -12.97 10.68
C LEU A 149 -0.38 -12.51 10.84
N ALA A 150 -1.22 -12.72 9.82
CA ALA A 150 -2.62 -12.36 9.87
C ALA A 150 -3.36 -13.11 10.98
N TYR A 151 -3.18 -14.42 11.13
CA TYR A 151 -3.79 -15.19 12.22
C TYR A 151 -3.25 -14.81 13.61
N GLU A 152 -1.98 -14.42 13.73
CA GLU A 152 -1.40 -13.92 14.98
C GLU A 152 -2.06 -12.63 15.48
N THR A 153 -2.66 -11.83 14.59
CA THR A 153 -3.46 -10.65 14.97
C THR A 153 -4.86 -10.99 15.49
N GLY A 154 -5.28 -12.26 15.43
CA GLY A 154 -6.61 -12.73 15.82
C GLY A 154 -7.66 -12.68 14.71
N LEU A 155 -7.28 -12.34 13.48
CA LEU A 155 -8.16 -12.43 12.32
C LEU A 155 -8.54 -13.88 12.04
N SER A 156 -9.78 -14.10 11.62
CA SER A 156 -10.29 -15.40 11.18
C SER A 156 -10.50 -15.46 9.67
N SER A 157 -10.66 -16.66 9.12
CA SER A 157 -11.03 -16.84 7.71
C SER A 157 -12.30 -16.07 7.33
N LYS A 158 -13.26 -15.97 8.26
CA LYS A 158 -14.49 -15.20 8.08
C LYS A 158 -14.22 -13.70 7.96
N ASP A 159 -13.26 -13.15 8.69
CA ASP A 159 -12.92 -11.73 8.57
C ASP A 159 -12.35 -11.43 7.17
N PHE A 160 -11.52 -12.32 6.60
CA PHE A 160 -11.05 -12.17 5.22
C PHE A 160 -12.19 -12.28 4.20
N GLU A 161 -13.14 -13.21 4.39
CA GLU A 161 -14.32 -13.34 3.53
C GLU A 161 -15.19 -12.07 3.57
N ASP A 162 -15.45 -11.53 4.76
CA ASP A 162 -16.24 -10.31 4.94
C ASP A 162 -15.56 -9.10 4.30
N ILE A 163 -14.25 -8.92 4.48
CA ILE A 163 -13.47 -7.86 3.85
C ILE A 163 -13.46 -8.00 2.32
N THR A 164 -13.21 -9.22 1.83
CA THR A 164 -13.20 -9.51 0.38
C THR A 164 -14.54 -9.20 -0.27
N ARG A 165 -15.66 -9.48 0.41
CA ARG A 165 -16.99 -9.11 -0.08
C ARG A 165 -17.12 -7.59 -0.24
N VAL A 166 -16.75 -6.83 0.79
CA VAL A 166 -16.82 -5.36 0.76
C VAL A 166 -15.94 -4.79 -0.36
N VAL A 167 -14.70 -5.28 -0.49
CA VAL A 167 -13.78 -4.85 -1.56
C VAL A 167 -14.34 -5.12 -2.95
N ASN A 168 -14.96 -6.28 -3.18
CA ASN A 168 -15.57 -6.61 -4.47
C ASN A 168 -16.81 -5.78 -4.78
N GLU A 169 -17.63 -5.46 -3.78
CA GLU A 169 -18.81 -4.58 -3.93
C GLU A 169 -18.39 -3.16 -4.32
N GLU A 170 -17.34 -2.63 -3.70
CA GLU A 170 -16.82 -1.28 -3.95
C GLU A 170 -15.88 -1.19 -5.16
N GLY A 171 -15.29 -2.31 -5.61
CA GLY A 171 -14.25 -2.35 -6.64
C GLY A 171 -14.65 -1.73 -7.98
N SER A 172 -15.93 -1.88 -8.38
CA SER A 172 -16.46 -1.26 -9.59
C SER A 172 -16.54 0.26 -9.46
N SER A 173 -16.95 0.76 -8.29
CA SER A 173 -17.04 2.20 -8.01
C SER A 173 -15.66 2.85 -7.90
N ILE A 174 -14.66 2.15 -7.37
CA ILE A 174 -13.27 2.63 -7.33
C ILE A 174 -12.72 2.78 -8.76
N ALA A 175 -12.92 1.77 -9.61
CA ALA A 175 -12.47 1.83 -11.00
C ALA A 175 -13.14 3.00 -11.75
N GLU A 176 -14.46 3.14 -11.64
CA GLU A 176 -15.20 4.25 -12.24
C GLU A 176 -14.75 5.63 -11.72
N PHE A 177 -14.50 5.77 -10.42
CA PHE A 177 -14.05 7.03 -9.81
C PHE A 177 -12.73 7.52 -10.42
N PHE A 178 -11.78 6.62 -10.65
CA PHE A 178 -10.49 7.00 -11.22
C PHE A 178 -10.53 7.15 -12.74
N ASP A 179 -11.47 6.52 -13.45
CA ASP A 179 -11.64 6.63 -14.91
C ASP A 179 -12.39 7.90 -15.40
N LEU A 180 -12.82 8.79 -14.49
CA LEU A 180 -13.38 10.12 -14.78
C LEU A 180 -12.32 11.14 -15.24
#